data_AF-A0AAI9C239-F1
#
_entry.id   AF-A0AAI9C239-F1
#
_cell.length_a   1.000
_cell.length_b   1.000
_cell.length_c   1.000
_cell.angle_alpha   90.00
_cell.angle_beta   90.00
_cell.angle_gamma   90.00
#
_symmetry.space_group_name_H-M   'P 1'
#
loop_
_entity.id
_entity.type
_entity.pdbx_description
1 polymer ?
#
loop_
_entity_poly.entity_id
_entity_poly.type
_entity_poly.pdbx_seq_one_letter_code
_entity_poly.pdbx_strand_id
1 'polypeptide(L)'
;MKPEELEQRIRQIDGFVRVLTQECHILDERRHILSPLIQDPEIQAGLKAKLDKTPGANAWNHLAPLLGQDLVRDQSRLFLDNDPRSGSLTNLWRKLQADPAIEEHYRERYGRMFDHFHDEPISDLPPESSAVFQEKFRQNDRDENYSRFDSGWEKISNKMVILSADPVAAKIKTLRDKHHAHLEMRKLDEEPGAFDINTLGLTFNEVFAFGDRCQAIVAELGLLLTGTSWDPQQYASVHEAQGKAMWKTLAGV
;
A
#
# COMPACT_ATOMS: atom_id res chain seq x y z
N MET A 1 -3.75 -21.46 -19.25
CA MET A 1 -4.93 -21.65 -18.37
C MET A 1 -6.20 -21.97 -19.15
N LYS A 2 -7.18 -22.70 -18.59
CA LYS A 2 -8.53 -22.78 -19.21
C LYS A 2 -9.30 -21.46 -19.00
N PRO A 3 -10.25 -21.07 -19.88
CA PRO A 3 -11.00 -19.81 -19.73
C PRO A 3 -11.72 -19.66 -18.38
N GLU A 4 -12.38 -20.71 -17.89
CA GLU A 4 -13.10 -20.70 -16.61
C GLU A 4 -12.17 -20.50 -15.41
N GLU A 5 -10.99 -21.15 -15.45
CA GLU A 5 -9.96 -21.00 -14.43
C GLU A 5 -9.38 -19.57 -14.42
N LEU A 6 -9.18 -18.99 -15.61
CA LEU A 6 -8.71 -17.60 -15.74
C LEU A 6 -9.73 -16.64 -15.12
N GLU A 7 -11.00 -16.75 -15.48
CA GLU A 7 -12.06 -15.90 -14.94
C GLU A 7 -12.14 -15.99 -13.41
N GLN A 8 -12.01 -17.20 -12.84
CA GLN A 8 -11.97 -17.37 -11.38
C GLN A 8 -10.76 -16.66 -10.75
N ARG A 9 -9.58 -16.74 -11.37
CA ARG A 9 -8.38 -16.06 -10.87
C ARG A 9 -8.49 -14.55 -10.96
N ILE A 10 -8.98 -14.01 -12.07
CA ILE A 10 -9.24 -12.58 -12.24
C ILE A 10 -10.19 -12.09 -11.15
N ARG A 11 -11.31 -12.78 -10.89
CA ARG A 11 -12.23 -12.43 -9.80
C ARG A 11 -11.53 -12.40 -8.43
N GLN A 12 -10.66 -13.36 -8.15
CA GLN A 12 -9.89 -13.39 -6.91
C GLN A 12 -8.94 -12.19 -6.81
N ILE A 13 -8.21 -11.89 -7.88
CA ILE A 13 -7.23 -10.79 -7.95
C ILE A 13 -7.95 -9.43 -7.80
N ASP A 14 -9.07 -9.23 -8.51
CA ASP A 14 -9.90 -8.03 -8.40
C ASP A 14 -10.43 -7.83 -6.97
N GLY A 15 -10.84 -8.91 -6.30
CA GLY A 15 -11.23 -8.85 -4.89
C GLY A 15 -10.06 -8.46 -3.98
N PHE A 16 -8.89 -9.03 -4.22
CA PHE A 16 -7.69 -8.78 -3.40
C PHE A 16 -7.18 -7.35 -3.53
N VAL A 17 -7.08 -6.81 -4.75
CA VAL A 17 -6.58 -5.44 -4.94
C VAL A 17 -7.52 -4.41 -4.31
N ARG A 18 -8.84 -4.61 -4.38
CA ARG A 18 -9.82 -3.72 -3.74
C ARG A 18 -9.68 -3.71 -2.22
N VAL A 19 -9.58 -4.89 -1.61
CA VAL A 19 -9.39 -5.01 -0.16
C VAL A 19 -8.04 -4.41 0.24
N LEU A 20 -6.97 -4.70 -0.49
CA LEU A 20 -5.64 -4.16 -0.19
C LEU A 20 -5.61 -2.63 -0.26
N THR A 21 -6.22 -2.02 -1.27
CA THR A 21 -6.37 -0.56 -1.36
C THR A 21 -7.13 0.01 -0.16
N GLN A 22 -8.23 -0.62 0.26
CA GLN A 22 -8.98 -0.15 1.43
C GLN A 22 -8.17 -0.27 2.71
N GLU A 23 -7.39 -1.34 2.87
CA GLU A 23 -6.51 -1.52 4.01
C GLU A 23 -5.36 -0.51 4.01
N CYS A 24 -4.86 -0.08 2.84
CA CYS A 24 -3.90 1.01 2.73
C CYS A 24 -4.46 2.33 3.27
N HIS A 25 -5.73 2.64 3.01
CA HIS A 25 -6.38 3.83 3.59
C HIS A 25 -6.38 3.78 5.13
N ILE A 26 -6.72 2.64 5.72
CA ILE A 26 -6.74 2.46 7.18
C ILE A 26 -5.33 2.51 7.78
N LEU A 27 -4.34 1.95 7.08
CA LEU A 27 -2.94 2.02 7.47
C LEU A 27 -2.46 3.48 7.54
N ASP A 28 -2.89 4.28 6.58
CA ASP A 28 -2.53 5.69 6.48
C ASP A 28 -3.13 6.54 7.61
N GLU A 29 -4.39 6.30 7.97
CA GLU A 29 -5.01 6.86 9.18
C GLU A 29 -4.16 6.60 10.44
N ARG A 30 -3.75 5.34 10.64
CA ARG A 30 -2.95 4.92 11.80
C ARG A 30 -1.58 5.59 11.80
N ARG A 31 -0.95 5.71 10.63
CA ARG A 31 0.31 6.43 10.47
C ARG A 31 0.16 7.89 10.89
N HIS A 32 -0.88 8.58 10.43
CA HIS A 32 -1.06 10.02 10.70
C HIS A 32 -1.56 10.33 12.12
N ILE A 33 -2.03 9.32 12.86
CA ILE A 33 -2.16 9.39 14.32
C ILE A 33 -0.79 9.30 15.00
N LEU A 34 0.12 8.45 14.53
CA LEU A 34 1.42 8.24 15.15
C LEU A 34 2.44 9.33 14.79
N SER A 35 2.52 9.75 13.53
CA SER A 35 3.59 10.61 13.03
C SER A 35 3.78 11.91 13.81
N PRO A 36 2.72 12.63 14.26
CA PRO A 36 2.91 13.86 15.03
C PRO A 36 3.59 13.62 16.38
N LEU A 37 3.39 12.44 16.98
CA LEU A 37 4.01 12.06 18.25
C LEU A 37 5.51 11.82 18.12
N ILE A 38 5.97 11.48 16.93
CA ILE A 38 7.37 11.13 16.63
C ILE A 38 8.10 12.31 15.98
N GLN A 39 7.43 13.06 15.12
CA GLN A 39 8.08 13.99 14.19
C GLN A 39 7.76 15.47 14.46
N ASP A 40 6.77 15.82 15.28
CA ASP A 40 6.41 17.22 15.56
C ASP A 40 6.93 17.67 16.94
N PRO A 41 8.02 18.48 16.99
CA PRO A 41 8.62 18.89 18.25
C PRO A 41 7.72 19.80 19.10
N GLU A 42 6.83 20.57 18.46
CA GLU A 42 5.89 21.46 19.16
C GLU A 42 4.86 20.64 19.94
N ILE A 43 4.29 19.63 19.29
CA ILE A 43 3.37 18.68 19.92
C ILE A 43 4.08 17.91 21.03
N GLN A 44 5.29 17.38 20.79
CA GLN A 44 6.07 16.67 21.81
C GLN A 44 6.35 17.55 23.04
N ALA A 45 6.74 18.80 22.84
CA ALA A 45 7.00 19.74 23.91
C ALA A 45 5.73 20.09 24.70
N GLY A 46 4.61 20.35 24.01
CA GLY A 46 3.32 20.64 24.66
C GLY A 46 2.78 19.47 25.47
N LEU A 47 2.83 18.26 24.91
CA LEU A 47 2.45 17.03 25.62
C LEU A 47 3.37 16.77 26.82
N LYS A 48 4.69 16.94 26.66
CA LYS A 48 5.62 16.82 27.78
C LYS A 48 5.30 17.81 28.89
N ALA A 49 5.07 19.09 28.55
CA ALA A 49 4.73 20.11 29.55
C ALA A 49 3.44 19.80 30.32
N LYS A 50 2.43 19.23 29.65
CA LYS A 50 1.16 18.84 30.29
C LYS A 50 1.25 17.56 31.11
N LEU A 51 1.97 16.56 30.62
CA LEU A 51 1.95 15.22 31.20
C LEU A 51 3.09 14.98 32.19
N ASP A 52 4.15 15.78 32.17
CA ASP A 52 5.29 15.63 33.08
C ASP A 52 4.83 15.61 34.55
N LYS A 53 5.41 14.67 35.32
CA LYS A 53 5.07 14.41 36.73
C LYS A 53 3.60 14.03 36.99
N THR A 54 2.87 13.61 35.96
CA THR A 54 1.53 13.00 36.10
C THR A 54 1.58 11.52 35.71
N PRO A 55 0.58 10.71 36.11
CA PRO A 55 0.43 9.34 35.58
C PRO A 55 0.36 9.28 34.04
N GLY A 56 -0.04 10.39 33.39
CA GLY A 56 -0.11 10.50 31.95
C GLY A 56 1.25 10.41 31.24
N ALA A 57 2.36 10.75 31.91
CA ALA A 57 3.70 10.57 31.32
C ALA A 57 4.02 9.09 31.04
N ASN A 58 3.58 8.19 31.92
CA ASN A 58 3.78 6.75 31.72
C ASN A 58 2.92 6.23 30.56
N ALA A 59 1.64 6.62 30.52
CA ALA A 59 0.74 6.26 29.43
C ALA A 59 1.27 6.72 28.07
N TRP A 60 1.81 7.94 28.03
CA TRP A 60 2.45 8.51 26.85
C TRP A 60 3.67 7.71 26.38
N ASN A 61 4.57 7.34 27.30
CA ASN A 61 5.76 6.55 26.98
C ASN A 61 5.41 5.16 26.42
N HIS A 62 4.20 4.66 26.66
CA HIS A 62 3.71 3.39 26.08
C HIS A 62 2.93 3.58 24.77
N LEU A 63 2.26 4.73 24.60
CA LEU A 63 1.37 4.96 23.46
C LEU A 63 2.10 4.96 22.12
N ALA A 64 3.16 5.75 21.99
CA ALA A 64 3.90 5.84 20.73
C ALA A 64 4.57 4.51 20.33
N PRO A 65 5.22 3.76 21.26
CA PRO A 65 5.68 2.40 20.96
C PRO A 65 4.56 1.44 20.58
N LEU A 66 3.41 1.48 21.25
CA LEU A 66 2.26 0.62 20.94
C LEU A 66 1.74 0.86 19.52
N LEU A 67 1.45 2.13 19.19
CA LEU A 67 1.03 2.53 17.84
C LEU A 67 2.09 2.19 16.78
N GLY A 68 3.36 2.31 17.13
CA GLY A 68 4.48 1.91 16.29
C GLY A 68 4.50 0.42 15.97
N GLN A 69 4.35 -0.41 17.00
CA GLN A 69 4.29 -1.86 16.85
C GLN A 69 3.09 -2.30 16.02
N ASP A 70 1.91 -1.71 16.27
CA ASP A 70 0.72 -1.97 15.48
C ASP A 70 0.92 -1.61 14.01
N LEU A 71 1.53 -0.45 13.73
CA LEU A 71 1.85 -0.02 12.37
C LEU A 71 2.81 -1.01 11.67
N VAL A 72 3.87 -1.45 12.34
CA VAL A 72 4.81 -2.43 11.76
C VAL A 72 4.12 -3.77 11.52
N ARG A 73 3.26 -4.22 12.43
CA ARG A 73 2.46 -5.45 12.24
C ARG A 73 1.55 -5.34 11.03
N ASP A 74 0.85 -4.21 10.86
CA ASP A 74 -0.02 -3.99 9.70
C ASP A 74 0.76 -3.95 8.40
N GLN A 75 1.88 -3.21 8.35
CA GLN A 75 2.75 -3.19 7.17
C GLN A 75 3.28 -4.58 6.81
N SER A 76 3.69 -5.37 7.80
CA SER A 76 4.12 -6.74 7.59
C SER A 76 3.00 -7.60 7.00
N ARG A 77 1.78 -7.54 7.56
CA ARG A 77 0.61 -8.28 7.08
C ARG A 77 0.21 -7.86 5.66
N LEU A 78 0.12 -6.56 5.41
CA LEU A 78 -0.40 -6.02 4.16
C LEU A 78 0.59 -6.14 3.01
N PHE A 79 1.90 -6.01 3.27
CA PHE A 79 2.87 -5.92 2.18
C PHE A 79 3.75 -7.15 2.05
N LEU A 80 4.10 -7.80 3.16
CA LEU A 80 5.18 -8.80 3.22
C LEU A 80 4.73 -10.22 3.55
N ASP A 81 3.45 -10.43 3.88
CA ASP A 81 2.94 -11.76 4.22
C ASP A 81 2.99 -12.68 2.99
N ASN A 82 3.49 -13.91 3.19
CA ASN A 82 3.66 -14.90 2.14
C ASN A 82 2.71 -16.10 2.28
N ASP A 83 1.82 -16.12 3.29
CA ASP A 83 0.79 -17.17 3.38
C ASP A 83 -0.07 -17.16 2.10
N PRO A 84 -0.26 -18.30 1.40
CA PRO A 84 -1.04 -18.36 0.16
C PRO A 84 -2.47 -17.83 0.26
N ARG A 85 -3.03 -17.78 1.47
CA ARG A 85 -4.38 -17.29 1.77
C ARG A 85 -4.43 -15.80 2.12
N SER A 86 -3.28 -15.15 2.35
CA SER A 86 -3.25 -13.72 2.69
C SER A 86 -3.52 -12.84 1.46
N GLY A 87 -4.16 -11.70 1.66
CA GLY A 87 -4.39 -10.69 0.60
C GLY A 87 -3.24 -9.69 0.45
N SER A 88 -2.01 -10.08 0.77
CA SER A 88 -0.87 -9.15 0.80
C SER A 88 -0.41 -8.71 -0.59
N LEU A 89 0.32 -7.60 -0.67
CA LEU A 89 0.98 -7.14 -1.89
C LEU A 89 1.90 -8.20 -2.50
N THR A 90 2.74 -8.84 -1.69
CA THR A 90 3.64 -9.90 -2.16
C THR A 90 2.86 -11.09 -2.73
N ASN A 91 1.76 -11.49 -2.10
CA ASN A 91 0.95 -12.59 -2.61
C ASN A 91 0.14 -12.20 -3.86
N LEU A 92 -0.40 -10.99 -3.90
CA LEU A 92 -1.07 -10.43 -5.07
C LEU A 92 -0.13 -10.44 -6.28
N TRP A 93 1.10 -9.91 -6.11
CA TRP A 93 2.11 -9.90 -7.16
C TRP A 93 2.44 -11.32 -7.66
N ARG A 94 2.64 -12.26 -6.74
CA ARG A 94 2.86 -13.67 -7.10
C ARG A 94 1.70 -14.26 -7.91
N LYS A 95 0.45 -13.91 -7.59
CA LYS A 95 -0.73 -14.38 -8.32
C LYS A 95 -0.81 -13.80 -9.73
N LEU A 96 -0.44 -12.53 -9.90
CA LEU A 96 -0.37 -11.89 -11.21
C LEU A 96 0.67 -12.57 -12.11
N GLN A 97 1.80 -12.98 -11.54
CA GLN A 97 2.90 -13.64 -12.23
C GLN A 97 2.68 -15.16 -12.47
N ALA A 98 1.52 -15.70 -12.08
CA ALA A 98 1.31 -17.14 -12.12
C ALA A 98 1.08 -17.72 -13.52
N ASP A 99 0.56 -16.92 -14.46
CA ASP A 99 0.33 -17.28 -15.86
C ASP A 99 0.26 -15.99 -16.70
N PRO A 100 0.98 -15.89 -17.85
CA PRO A 100 0.96 -14.70 -18.70
C PRO A 100 -0.44 -14.29 -19.18
N ALA A 101 -1.39 -15.22 -19.25
CA ALA A 101 -2.78 -14.91 -19.62
C ALA A 101 -3.47 -13.96 -18.63
N ILE A 102 -3.00 -13.86 -17.39
CA ILE A 102 -3.53 -12.93 -16.38
C ILE A 102 -3.11 -11.50 -16.72
N GLU A 103 -1.83 -11.27 -16.97
CA GLU A 103 -1.30 -9.97 -17.39
C GLU A 103 -1.99 -9.51 -18.68
N GLU A 104 -2.05 -10.39 -19.69
CA GLU A 104 -2.70 -10.09 -20.96
C GLU A 104 -4.18 -9.73 -20.80
N HIS A 105 -4.91 -10.39 -19.90
CA HIS A 105 -6.29 -10.04 -19.59
C HIS A 105 -6.42 -8.60 -19.07
N TYR A 106 -5.57 -8.22 -18.12
CA TYR A 106 -5.59 -6.85 -17.58
C TYR A 106 -5.11 -5.82 -18.60
N ARG A 107 -4.11 -6.18 -19.41
CA ARG A 107 -3.62 -5.36 -20.51
C ARG A 107 -4.72 -5.04 -21.51
N GLU A 108 -5.44 -6.04 -22.01
CA GLU A 108 -6.59 -5.86 -22.92
C GLU A 108 -7.72 -5.05 -22.28
N ARG A 109 -8.06 -5.34 -21.02
CA ARG A 109 -9.09 -4.59 -20.29
C ARG A 109 -8.72 -3.11 -20.13
N TYR A 110 -7.45 -2.82 -19.80
CA TYR A 110 -6.95 -1.46 -19.63
C TYR A 110 -6.88 -0.72 -20.97
N GLY A 111 -6.35 -1.36 -22.01
CA GLY A 111 -6.26 -0.78 -23.35
C GLY A 111 -7.59 -0.28 -23.89
N ARG A 112 -8.66 -1.04 -23.62
CA ARG A 112 -10.03 -0.78 -24.11
C ARG A 112 -10.92 -0.01 -23.14
N MET A 113 -10.39 0.49 -22.01
CA MET A 113 -11.22 1.04 -20.93
C MET A 113 -12.13 2.21 -21.37
N PHE A 114 -11.70 2.93 -22.41
CA PHE A 114 -12.37 4.13 -22.93
C PHE A 114 -13.06 3.91 -24.28
N ASP A 115 -13.16 2.67 -24.77
CA ASP A 115 -13.79 2.37 -26.06
C ASP A 115 -15.21 2.97 -26.18
N HIS A 116 -15.95 2.98 -25.06
CA HIS A 116 -17.31 3.50 -24.96
C HIS A 116 -17.44 5.01 -25.25
N PHE A 117 -16.37 5.79 -25.12
CA PHE A 117 -16.39 7.21 -25.48
C PHE A 117 -16.46 7.45 -27.00
N HIS A 118 -16.29 6.41 -27.81
CA HIS A 118 -16.30 6.47 -29.27
C HIS A 118 -17.54 5.82 -29.90
N ASP A 119 -18.52 5.43 -29.10
CA ASP A 119 -19.73 4.76 -29.59
C ASP A 119 -20.74 5.74 -30.20
N GLU A 120 -20.68 7.02 -29.81
CA GLU A 120 -21.56 8.06 -30.34
C GLU A 120 -21.02 8.68 -31.64
N PRO A 121 -21.86 8.93 -32.65
CA PRO A 121 -21.43 9.60 -33.87
C PRO A 121 -21.10 11.08 -33.62
N ILE A 122 -20.12 11.61 -34.37
CA ILE A 122 -19.71 13.00 -34.34
C ILE A 122 -20.80 13.83 -35.05
N SER A 123 -21.45 14.72 -34.29
CA SER A 123 -22.68 15.44 -34.70
C SER A 123 -22.58 16.16 -36.06
N ASP A 124 -21.39 16.64 -36.41
CA ASP A 124 -21.17 17.52 -37.55
C ASP A 124 -20.58 16.79 -38.78
N LEU A 125 -20.52 15.46 -38.73
CA LEU A 125 -19.97 14.64 -39.82
C LEU A 125 -21.00 13.68 -40.43
N PRO A 126 -20.92 13.40 -41.74
CA PRO A 126 -21.67 12.30 -42.34
C PRO A 126 -21.38 10.97 -41.61
N PRO A 127 -22.34 10.04 -41.52
CA PRO A 127 -22.18 8.80 -40.74
C PRO A 127 -20.95 7.97 -41.10
N GLU A 128 -20.64 7.83 -42.38
CA GLU A 128 -19.46 7.08 -42.86
C GLU A 128 -18.14 7.76 -42.41
N SER A 129 -18.05 9.08 -42.57
CA SER A 129 -16.88 9.85 -42.11
C SER A 129 -16.75 9.79 -40.59
N SER A 130 -17.86 9.96 -39.86
CA SER A 130 -17.89 9.86 -38.41
C SER A 130 -17.38 8.50 -37.92
N ALA A 131 -17.79 7.40 -38.55
CA ALA A 131 -17.34 6.06 -38.18
C ALA A 131 -15.83 5.88 -38.37
N VAL A 132 -15.27 6.40 -39.47
CA VAL A 132 -13.82 6.35 -39.73
C VAL A 132 -13.04 7.16 -38.69
N PHE A 133 -13.48 8.37 -38.35
CA PHE A 133 -12.81 9.19 -37.33
C PHE A 133 -12.92 8.58 -35.94
N GLN A 134 -14.09 8.04 -35.57
CA GLN A 134 -14.27 7.39 -34.27
C GLN A 134 -13.38 6.16 -34.12
N GLU A 135 -13.28 5.29 -35.14
CA GLU A 135 -12.37 4.14 -35.06
C GLU A 135 -10.91 4.58 -34.98
N LYS A 136 -10.53 5.66 -35.68
CA LYS A 136 -9.17 6.21 -35.58
C LYS A 136 -8.87 6.74 -34.17
N PHE A 137 -9.79 7.49 -33.56
CA PHE A 137 -9.61 7.98 -32.19
C PHE A 137 -9.57 6.82 -31.19
N ARG A 138 -10.48 5.86 -31.33
CA ARG A 138 -10.50 4.64 -30.50
C ARG A 138 -9.17 3.88 -30.59
N GLN A 139 -8.61 3.72 -31.78
CA GLN A 139 -7.33 3.03 -31.94
C GLN A 139 -6.16 3.82 -31.34
N ASN A 140 -6.13 5.15 -31.51
CA ASN A 140 -5.11 5.98 -30.89
C ASN A 140 -5.17 5.89 -29.35
N ASP A 141 -6.36 5.99 -28.76
CA ASP A 141 -6.55 5.89 -27.31
C ASP A 141 -6.14 4.50 -26.79
N ARG A 142 -6.47 3.43 -27.53
CA ARG A 142 -6.01 2.08 -27.22
C ARG A 142 -4.48 1.98 -27.26
N ASP A 143 -3.83 2.48 -28.30
CA ASP A 143 -2.38 2.43 -28.45
C ASP A 143 -1.68 3.18 -27.29
N GLU A 144 -2.21 4.36 -26.91
CA GLU A 144 -1.75 5.09 -25.73
C GLU A 144 -1.93 4.30 -24.44
N ASN A 145 -3.12 3.73 -24.22
CA ASN A 145 -3.43 2.98 -23.01
C ASN A 145 -2.60 1.71 -22.88
N TYR A 146 -2.39 0.98 -23.98
CA TYR A 146 -1.48 -0.17 -24.00
C TYR A 146 -0.06 0.22 -23.63
N SER A 147 0.46 1.30 -24.22
CA SER A 147 1.79 1.82 -23.89
C SER A 147 1.90 2.23 -22.41
N ARG A 148 0.86 2.87 -21.86
CA ARG A 148 0.78 3.24 -20.43
C ARG A 148 0.73 2.00 -19.53
N PHE A 149 -0.03 0.98 -19.91
CA PHE A 149 -0.09 -0.29 -19.19
C PHE A 149 1.29 -0.95 -19.15
N ASP A 150 1.91 -1.11 -20.31
CA ASP A 150 3.20 -1.80 -20.46
C ASP A 150 4.30 -1.09 -19.63
N SER A 151 4.37 0.25 -19.72
CA SER A 151 5.30 1.05 -18.91
C SER A 151 4.99 0.98 -17.42
N GLY A 152 3.70 1.00 -17.03
CA GLY A 152 3.28 0.88 -15.64
C GLY A 152 3.64 -0.49 -15.06
N TRP A 153 3.40 -1.55 -15.82
CA TRP A 153 3.67 -2.93 -15.42
C TRP A 153 5.17 -3.18 -15.23
N GLU A 154 6.01 -2.66 -16.14
CA GLU A 154 7.47 -2.71 -16.00
C GLU A 154 7.94 -1.98 -14.73
N LYS A 155 7.41 -0.78 -14.47
CA LYS A 155 7.73 0.00 -13.26
C LYS A 155 7.38 -0.77 -11.99
N ILE A 156 6.18 -1.36 -11.92
CA ILE A 156 5.75 -2.15 -10.77
C ILE A 156 6.63 -3.38 -10.61
N SER A 157 6.94 -4.08 -11.70
CA SER A 157 7.82 -5.25 -11.69
C SER A 157 9.17 -4.92 -11.06
N ASN A 158 9.79 -3.80 -11.50
CA ASN A 158 11.05 -3.31 -10.95
C ASN A 158 10.93 -2.95 -9.46
N LYS A 159 9.85 -2.25 -9.06
CA LYS A 159 9.59 -1.93 -7.65
C LYS A 159 9.41 -3.17 -6.77
N MET A 160 8.75 -4.20 -7.27
CA MET A 160 8.56 -5.47 -6.56
C MET A 160 9.87 -6.23 -6.37
N VAL A 161 10.76 -6.21 -7.37
CA VAL A 161 12.12 -6.76 -7.23
C VAL A 161 12.89 -6.00 -6.13
N ILE A 162 12.87 -4.66 -6.16
CA ILE A 162 13.51 -3.83 -5.13
C ILE A 162 12.92 -4.13 -3.74
N LEU A 163 11.59 -4.20 -3.62
CA LEU A 163 10.90 -4.50 -2.37
C LEU A 163 11.32 -5.85 -1.78
N SER A 164 11.48 -6.87 -2.63
CA SER A 164 11.90 -8.21 -2.20
C SER A 164 13.31 -8.26 -1.59
N ALA A 165 14.15 -7.29 -1.97
CA ALA A 165 15.53 -7.14 -1.48
C ALA A 165 15.68 -6.00 -0.47
N ASP A 166 14.60 -5.33 -0.07
CA ASP A 166 14.65 -4.15 0.80
C ASP A 166 15.10 -4.55 2.23
N PRO A 167 16.21 -3.99 2.75
CA PRO A 167 16.67 -4.29 4.10
C PRO A 167 15.64 -3.87 5.18
N VAL A 168 14.83 -2.83 4.94
CA VAL A 168 13.76 -2.42 5.85
C VAL A 168 12.65 -3.46 5.88
N ALA A 169 12.31 -4.07 4.73
CA ALA A 169 11.35 -5.17 4.69
C ALA A 169 11.82 -6.36 5.53
N ALA A 170 13.11 -6.70 5.45
CA ALA A 170 13.71 -7.77 6.26
C ALA A 170 13.65 -7.46 7.76
N LYS A 171 13.94 -6.21 8.18
CA LYS A 171 13.81 -5.76 9.57
C LYS A 171 12.35 -5.87 10.06
N ILE A 172 11.38 -5.35 9.29
CA ILE A 172 9.94 -5.40 9.62
C ILE A 172 9.46 -6.84 9.78
N LYS A 173 9.84 -7.72 8.84
CA LYS A 173 9.49 -9.14 8.91
C LYS A 173 10.10 -9.81 10.13
N THR A 174 11.37 -9.52 10.42
CA THR A 174 12.05 -10.05 11.62
C THR A 174 11.35 -9.59 12.89
N LEU A 175 10.90 -8.33 12.98
CA LEU A 175 10.12 -7.85 14.11
C LEU A 175 8.82 -8.63 14.27
N ARG A 176 8.06 -8.81 13.19
CA ARG A 176 6.82 -9.61 13.21
C ARG A 176 7.07 -11.05 13.67
N ASP A 177 8.06 -11.71 13.08
CA ASP A 177 8.30 -13.14 13.31
C ASP A 177 8.92 -13.39 14.71
N LYS A 178 9.87 -12.56 15.14
CA LYS A 178 10.62 -12.80 16.39
C LYS A 178 10.08 -12.07 17.61
N HIS A 179 9.48 -10.90 17.44
CA HIS A 179 9.01 -10.11 18.57
C HIS A 179 7.50 -10.30 18.83
N HIS A 180 6.69 -10.44 17.77
CA HIS A 180 5.24 -10.59 17.92
C HIS A 180 4.76 -12.04 17.94
N ALA A 181 5.43 -12.96 17.22
CA ALA A 181 4.94 -14.33 17.08
C ALA A 181 5.60 -15.35 18.04
N HIS A 182 6.83 -15.10 18.51
CA HIS A 182 7.61 -16.09 19.26
C HIS A 182 8.43 -15.49 20.40
N LEU A 183 8.79 -16.30 21.41
CA LEU A 183 9.93 -16.03 22.29
C LEU A 183 11.21 -16.53 21.60
N GLU A 184 12.31 -15.81 21.73
CA GLU A 184 13.58 -16.28 21.19
C GLU A 184 14.15 -17.39 22.06
N MET A 185 14.40 -18.54 21.45
CA MET A 185 15.13 -19.64 22.09
C MET A 185 16.57 -19.20 22.30
N ARG A 186 17.00 -19.14 23.55
CA ARG A 186 18.38 -18.81 23.92
C ARG A 186 19.22 -20.10 24.05
N LYS A 187 20.48 -19.96 24.45
CA LYS A 187 21.39 -21.11 24.65
C LYS A 187 20.81 -22.10 25.67
N LEU A 188 21.32 -23.34 25.67
CA LEU A 188 20.82 -24.48 26.47
C LEU A 188 20.74 -24.21 27.98
N ASP A 189 21.42 -23.18 28.48
CA ASP A 189 21.52 -22.74 29.87
C ASP A 189 20.81 -21.40 30.16
N GLU A 190 20.12 -20.82 29.17
CA GLU A 190 19.39 -19.55 29.31
C GLU A 190 17.88 -19.76 29.12
N GLU A 191 17.06 -19.11 29.94
CA GLU A 191 15.60 -19.13 29.74
C GLU A 191 15.22 -18.42 28.42
N PRO A 192 14.21 -18.93 27.69
CA PRO A 192 13.65 -18.23 26.53
C PRO A 192 13.26 -16.80 26.90
N GLY A 193 13.66 -15.84 26.07
CA GLY A 193 13.45 -14.42 26.35
C GLY A 193 12.83 -13.68 25.17
N ALA A 194 12.31 -12.48 25.43
CA ALA A 194 11.88 -11.60 24.35
C ALA A 194 13.05 -11.23 23.43
N PHE A 195 12.78 -11.16 22.13
CA PHE A 195 13.72 -10.66 21.14
C PHE A 195 14.06 -9.19 21.42
N ASP A 196 15.36 -8.85 21.40
CA ASP A 196 15.82 -7.46 21.58
C ASP A 196 15.64 -6.68 20.27
N ILE A 197 14.57 -5.89 20.21
CA ILE A 197 14.21 -5.05 19.06
C ILE A 197 15.31 -4.06 18.70
N ASN A 198 16.10 -3.59 19.68
CA ASN A 198 17.12 -2.58 19.44
C ASN A 198 18.20 -3.07 18.46
N THR A 199 18.43 -4.39 18.40
CA THR A 199 19.37 -5.01 17.47
C THR A 199 18.98 -4.86 15.99
N LEU A 200 17.71 -4.59 15.68
CA LEU A 200 17.26 -4.38 14.30
C LEU A 200 17.68 -3.02 13.74
N GLY A 201 17.93 -2.03 14.61
CA GLY A 201 18.18 -0.66 14.19
C GLY A 201 17.10 -0.13 13.24
N LEU A 202 15.83 -0.48 13.49
CA LEU A 202 14.69 -0.02 12.71
C LEU A 202 14.17 1.29 13.29
N THR A 203 14.16 2.34 12.47
CA THR A 203 13.68 3.67 12.86
C THR A 203 12.25 3.92 12.38
N PHE A 204 11.52 4.80 13.06
CA PHE A 204 10.19 5.21 12.62
C PHE A 204 10.18 5.84 11.23
N ASN A 205 11.21 6.60 10.87
CA ASN A 205 11.32 7.20 9.54
C ASN A 205 11.45 6.13 8.45
N GLU A 206 12.23 5.06 8.70
CA GLU A 206 12.28 3.91 7.79
C GLU A 206 10.92 3.22 7.66
N VAL A 207 10.19 3.04 8.77
CA VAL A 207 8.83 2.44 8.78
C VAL A 207 7.83 3.28 7.98
N PHE A 208 7.83 4.60 8.17
CA PHE A 208 6.95 5.49 7.40
C PHE A 208 7.29 5.47 5.91
N ALA A 209 8.56 5.63 5.55
CA ALA A 209 8.99 5.62 4.16
C ALA A 209 8.75 4.26 3.49
N PHE A 210 8.84 3.15 4.23
CA PHE A 210 8.49 1.83 3.73
C PHE A 210 7.00 1.72 3.39
N GLY A 211 6.14 2.23 4.28
CA GLY A 211 4.70 2.34 4.03
C GLY A 211 4.38 3.13 2.76
N ASP A 212 5.01 4.30 2.58
CA ASP A 212 4.85 5.14 1.38
C ASP A 212 5.19 4.39 0.09
N ARG A 213 6.35 3.71 0.06
CA ARG A 213 6.79 2.94 -1.10
C ARG A 213 5.80 1.83 -1.44
N CYS A 214 5.29 1.12 -0.44
CA CYS A 214 4.35 0.02 -0.65
C CYS A 214 2.97 0.52 -1.10
N GLN A 215 2.45 1.59 -0.50
CA GLN A 215 1.18 2.19 -0.91
C GLN A 215 1.24 2.70 -2.36
N ALA A 216 2.36 3.29 -2.78
CA ALA A 216 2.56 3.71 -4.16
C ALA A 216 2.48 2.54 -5.15
N ILE A 217 3.03 1.36 -4.79
CA ILE A 217 2.90 0.14 -5.61
C ILE A 217 1.44 -0.30 -5.67
N VAL A 218 0.73 -0.32 -4.54
CA VAL A 218 -0.69 -0.69 -4.49
C VAL A 218 -1.55 0.25 -5.32
N ALA A 219 -1.27 1.55 -5.32
CA ALA A 219 -1.98 2.53 -6.13
C ALA A 219 -1.79 2.32 -7.63
N GLU A 220 -0.55 2.10 -8.07
CA GLU A 220 -0.25 1.80 -9.47
C GLU A 220 -0.88 0.47 -9.90
N LEU A 221 -0.79 -0.58 -9.07
CA LEU A 221 -1.49 -1.85 -9.32
C LEU A 221 -3.01 -1.66 -9.39
N GLY A 222 -3.59 -0.88 -8.48
CA GLY A 222 -5.02 -0.55 -8.51
C GLY A 222 -5.42 0.02 -9.86
N LEU A 223 -4.71 1.06 -10.32
CA LEU A 223 -4.95 1.67 -11.63
C LEU A 223 -4.88 0.64 -12.76
N LEU A 224 -3.82 -0.17 -12.85
CA LEU A 224 -3.65 -1.10 -13.96
C LEU A 224 -4.70 -2.23 -13.96
N LEU A 225 -5.10 -2.71 -12.79
CA LEU A 225 -6.00 -3.86 -12.67
C LEU A 225 -7.48 -3.46 -12.75
N THR A 226 -7.85 -2.28 -12.26
CA THR A 226 -9.25 -1.86 -12.16
C THR A 226 -9.62 -0.67 -13.02
N GLY A 227 -8.64 0.04 -13.61
CA GLY A 227 -8.85 1.29 -14.34
C GLY A 227 -9.19 2.48 -13.43
N THR A 228 -9.11 2.33 -12.11
CA THR A 228 -9.41 3.40 -11.15
C THR A 228 -8.16 3.84 -10.43
N SER A 229 -7.82 5.12 -10.54
CA SER A 229 -6.73 5.72 -9.77
C SER A 229 -7.19 6.13 -8.37
N TRP A 230 -6.28 6.01 -7.40
CA TRP A 230 -6.33 6.76 -6.16
C TRP A 230 -4.96 7.37 -5.94
N ASP A 231 -4.92 8.57 -5.36
CA ASP A 231 -3.67 9.24 -4.99
C ASP A 231 -3.46 9.08 -3.49
N PRO A 232 -2.45 8.28 -3.06
CA PRO A 232 -2.13 8.12 -1.66
C PRO A 232 -1.85 9.43 -0.95
N GLN A 233 -1.24 10.39 -1.64
CA GLN A 233 -0.81 11.65 -1.04
C GLN A 233 -2.00 12.58 -0.79
N GLN A 234 -2.96 12.63 -1.73
CA GLN A 234 -4.19 13.37 -1.54
C GLN A 234 -4.99 12.84 -0.35
N TYR A 235 -5.11 11.52 -0.23
CA TYR A 235 -5.80 10.88 0.90
C TYR A 235 -5.08 11.15 2.23
N ALA A 236 -3.75 11.01 2.25
CA ALA A 236 -2.91 11.28 3.40
C ALA A 236 -3.01 12.70 3.93
N SER A 237 -3.16 13.69 3.04
CA SER A 237 -3.23 15.10 3.46
C SER A 237 -4.39 15.41 4.43
N VAL A 238 -5.52 14.71 4.27
CA VAL A 238 -6.69 14.89 5.13
C VAL A 238 -6.43 14.29 6.51
N HIS A 239 -5.88 13.08 6.55
CA HIS A 239 -5.56 12.37 7.80
C HIS A 239 -4.42 13.04 8.55
N GLU A 240 -3.42 13.55 7.84
CA GLU A 240 -2.34 14.35 8.40
C GLU A 240 -2.89 15.59 9.11
N ALA A 241 -3.75 16.36 8.44
CA ALA A 241 -4.35 17.55 9.01
C ALA A 241 -5.18 17.23 10.26
N GLN A 242 -5.99 16.17 10.22
CA GLN A 242 -6.81 15.74 11.35
C GLN A 242 -5.99 15.21 12.51
N GLY A 243 -5.03 14.31 12.26
CA GLY A 243 -4.15 13.75 13.28
C GLY A 243 -3.34 14.84 13.96
N LYS A 244 -2.78 15.78 13.18
CA LYS A 244 -2.06 16.93 13.71
C LYS A 244 -2.96 17.83 14.56
N ALA A 245 -4.16 18.19 14.07
CA ALA A 245 -5.10 19.04 14.80
C ALA A 245 -5.56 18.41 16.12
N MET A 246 -5.82 17.10 16.13
CA MET A 246 -6.17 16.34 17.34
C MET A 246 -5.04 16.45 18.38
N TRP A 247 -3.80 16.18 17.97
CA TRP A 247 -2.67 16.22 18.88
C TRP A 247 -2.31 17.63 19.35
N LYS A 248 -2.42 18.64 18.48
CA LYS A 248 -2.29 20.05 18.87
C LYS A 248 -3.27 20.43 19.97
N THR A 249 -4.54 20.06 19.79
CA THR A 249 -5.59 20.25 20.80
C THR A 249 -5.22 19.60 22.14
N LEU A 250 -4.79 18.33 22.10
CA LEU A 250 -4.39 17.59 23.31
C LEU A 250 -3.13 18.16 23.96
N ALA A 251 -2.15 18.60 23.18
CA ALA A 251 -0.92 19.25 23.61
C ALA A 251 -1.15 20.67 24.15
N GLY A 252 -2.24 21.34 23.73
CA GLY A 252 -2.53 22.73 24.07
C GLY A 252 -1.68 23.75 23.29
N VAL A 253 -1.40 23.46 22.03
CA VAL A 253 -0.61 24.29 21.08
C VAL A 253 -1.37 24.51 19.79
#